data_AF-A0A2D3PTU6-F1
#
_entry.id   AF-A0A2D3PTU6-F1
#
_cell.length_a   1.000
_cell.length_b   1.000
_cell.length_c   1.000
_cell.angle_alpha   90.00
_cell.angle_beta   90.00
_cell.angle_gamma   90.00
#
_symmetry.space_group_name_H-M   'P 1'
#
loop_
_entity.id
_entity.type
_entity.pdbx_description
1 polymer ?
#
loop_
_entity_poly.entity_id
_entity_poly.type
_entity_poly.pdbx_seq_one_letter_code
_entity_poly.pdbx_strand_id
1 'polypeptide(L)'
;MKKNNSDETLKFKKKRSSDTIFTFKIISAIILVIVFLIFLLASSKTTSLDSYEIEEKGQKYANSDFIQYQGKISVSVPSGGRYILENVDINSFRVLNSGDRNTRVIGLDKNSVYLGNIPIPDLDPNKLEVIGNGYYTDGTNTYFFSGVSEKNKNLSVPMRIFQSLIYSFSKTKKPQTYIYPYKKIDINKRLKPISDFLSFATDGNNIYYEGEILENVDFNTLEAVDPYHEYFTDKENVYYKSKLLPIKNSGNLKIVSSEQGDEFLYDEANGYVFIEDYSFDREKAPYKVIGNKGNHLYNLVFVNNEGIYYYDNQKKKQLRAGDNIFVGNVEELSPNVFTDDENIYYFHAYEVQKKLKHSSGYVLASRNTVIYSLGKKDAWEKVNDIKSGTVGSIWKKGNKYYYFDNLGIFQLIDNAIYEISDKETLEYLLNYNEGSSKIREFIENEKLIKIEGEKKIEIRVKYTTFFLPFKISGLLAFILGIVIAKVSHYFREKKNAKKF
;
A
#
# COMPACT_ATOMS: atom_id res chain seq x y z
N MET A 1 -60.83 -53.34 29.55
CA MET A 1 -60.26 -53.76 30.85
C MET A 1 -58.74 -53.56 30.79
N LYS A 2 -58.15 -52.94 31.83
CA LYS A 2 -56.69 -52.82 32.08
C LYS A 2 -55.99 -54.19 31.90
N LYS A 3 -54.68 -54.36 31.66
CA LYS A 3 -53.51 -53.64 32.21
C LYS A 3 -52.22 -54.11 31.48
N ASN A 4 -51.26 -53.20 31.36
CA ASN A 4 -49.87 -53.43 30.97
C ASN A 4 -49.14 -54.43 31.88
N ASN A 5 -48.06 -55.04 31.37
CA ASN A 5 -46.75 -54.90 32.01
C ASN A 5 -45.59 -55.08 31.00
N SER A 6 -44.61 -54.20 31.16
CA SER A 6 -43.29 -54.14 30.56
C SER A 6 -42.38 -55.29 31.01
N ASP A 7 -41.50 -55.78 30.13
CA ASP A 7 -40.05 -55.58 30.32
C ASP A 7 -39.18 -56.06 29.15
N GLU A 8 -38.15 -55.24 28.91
CA GLU A 8 -36.79 -55.52 28.43
C GLU A 8 -36.51 -56.27 27.12
N THR A 9 -35.87 -55.55 26.18
CA THR A 9 -34.47 -55.86 25.82
C THR A 9 -33.84 -54.72 25.01
N LEU A 10 -32.94 -54.00 25.68
CA LEU A 10 -32.01 -53.02 25.13
C LEU A 10 -31.08 -53.67 24.09
N LYS A 11 -31.29 -53.38 22.80
CA LYS A 11 -30.27 -53.60 21.77
C LYS A 11 -29.38 -52.36 21.66
N PHE A 12 -28.22 -52.43 22.33
CA PHE A 12 -27.09 -51.54 22.11
C PHE A 12 -26.69 -51.50 20.61
N LYS A 13 -26.85 -50.35 19.95
CA LYS A 13 -26.18 -50.06 18.67
C LYS A 13 -25.09 -49.00 18.89
N LYS A 14 -23.86 -49.52 19.03
CA LYS A 14 -22.53 -48.99 18.67
C LYS A 14 -22.38 -47.47 18.55
N LYS A 15 -21.72 -46.87 19.55
CA LYS A 15 -21.26 -45.47 19.60
C LYS A 15 -20.06 -45.27 18.64
N ARG A 16 -20.22 -44.47 17.59
CA ARG A 16 -19.14 -43.96 16.72
C ARG A 16 -18.44 -42.81 17.45
N SER A 17 -17.52 -43.11 18.38
CA SER A 17 -16.75 -42.09 19.11
C SER A 17 -15.26 -42.40 19.27
N SER A 18 -14.71 -43.43 18.61
CA SER A 18 -13.29 -43.77 18.71
C SER A 18 -12.41 -42.96 17.77
N ASP A 19 -12.88 -42.67 16.55
CA ASP A 19 -12.03 -42.12 15.49
C ASP A 19 -11.70 -40.64 15.70
N THR A 20 -12.61 -39.89 16.29
CA THR A 20 -12.41 -38.48 16.69
C THR A 20 -11.45 -38.33 17.88
N ILE A 21 -11.51 -39.25 18.86
CA ILE A 21 -10.60 -39.25 20.01
C ILE A 21 -9.20 -39.69 19.57
N PHE A 22 -9.10 -40.65 18.67
CA PHE A 22 -7.83 -41.13 18.13
C PHE A 22 -7.14 -40.07 17.25
N THR A 23 -7.90 -39.40 16.37
CA THR A 23 -7.39 -38.26 15.59
C THR A 23 -6.97 -37.09 16.47
N PHE A 24 -7.72 -36.77 17.53
CA PHE A 24 -7.34 -35.73 18.49
C PHE A 24 -6.04 -36.06 19.24
N LYS A 25 -5.84 -37.33 19.64
CA LYS A 25 -4.59 -37.79 20.27
C LYS A 25 -3.39 -37.68 19.33
N ILE A 26 -3.56 -38.01 18.05
CA ILE A 26 -2.51 -37.88 17.04
C ILE A 26 -2.17 -36.40 16.82
N ILE A 27 -3.18 -35.53 16.67
CA ILE A 27 -2.97 -34.08 16.51
C ILE A 27 -2.26 -33.50 17.74
N SER A 28 -2.67 -33.88 18.94
CA SER A 28 -2.04 -33.42 20.20
C SER A 28 -0.59 -33.88 20.31
N ALA A 29 -0.27 -35.12 19.95
CA ALA A 29 1.10 -35.64 19.92
C ALA A 29 1.96 -34.90 18.88
N ILE A 30 1.41 -34.60 17.69
CA ILE A 30 2.08 -33.79 16.67
C ILE A 30 2.37 -32.38 17.21
N ILE A 31 1.38 -31.74 17.85
CA ILE A 31 1.57 -30.41 18.48
C ILE A 31 2.68 -30.46 19.53
N LEU A 32 2.71 -31.50 20.37
CA LEU A 32 3.73 -31.65 21.40
C LEU A 32 5.14 -31.81 20.81
N VAL A 33 5.27 -32.57 19.71
CA VAL A 33 6.53 -32.72 18.96
C VAL A 33 6.94 -31.40 18.29
N ILE A 34 5.98 -30.63 17.75
CA ILE A 34 6.24 -29.29 17.20
C ILE A 34 6.77 -28.36 18.30
N VAL A 35 6.10 -28.32 19.45
CA VAL A 35 6.51 -27.49 20.60
C VAL A 35 7.90 -27.91 21.08
N PHE A 36 8.19 -29.21 21.11
CA PHE A 36 9.51 -29.72 21.48
C PHE A 36 10.60 -29.38 20.47
N LEU A 37 10.32 -29.43 19.16
CA LEU A 37 11.24 -29.00 18.11
C LEU A 37 11.48 -27.48 18.15
N ILE A 38 10.43 -26.69 18.40
CA ILE A 38 10.54 -25.24 18.63
C ILE A 38 11.41 -24.97 19.86
N PHE A 39 11.23 -25.73 20.95
CA PHE A 39 12.03 -25.62 22.17
C PHE A 39 13.51 -25.97 21.92
N LEU A 40 13.81 -27.04 21.17
CA LEU A 40 15.18 -27.41 20.80
C LEU A 40 15.84 -26.36 19.90
N LEU A 41 15.10 -25.78 18.95
CA LEU A 41 15.59 -24.69 18.09
C LEU A 41 15.82 -23.41 18.89
N ALA A 42 14.90 -23.04 19.80
CA ALA A 42 15.05 -21.91 20.70
C ALA A 42 16.22 -22.08 21.69
N SER A 43 16.55 -23.32 22.05
CA SER A 43 17.69 -23.66 22.91
C SER A 43 19.04 -23.67 22.16
N SER A 44 19.03 -23.59 20.82
CA SER A 44 20.28 -23.43 20.07
C SER A 44 20.78 -22.00 20.24
N LYS A 45 21.88 -21.83 20.98
CA LYS A 45 22.58 -20.54 21.10
C LYS A 45 23.05 -20.11 19.71
N THR A 46 22.27 -19.28 19.05
CA THR A 46 22.69 -18.54 17.86
C THR A 46 23.06 -17.14 18.32
N THR A 47 24.36 -16.84 18.32
CA THR A 47 24.91 -15.51 18.53
C THR A 47 24.49 -14.66 17.32
N SER A 48 23.26 -14.17 17.33
CA SER A 48 22.80 -13.24 16.31
C SER A 48 23.40 -11.88 16.60
N LEU A 49 24.08 -11.30 15.61
CA LEU A 49 24.49 -9.91 15.67
C LEU A 49 23.23 -9.05 15.76
N ASP A 50 23.08 -8.32 16.87
CA ASP A 50 22.00 -7.34 17.01
C ASP A 50 22.24 -6.20 16.02
N SER A 51 21.21 -5.79 15.28
CA SER A 51 21.32 -4.63 14.40
C SER A 51 21.73 -3.38 15.16
N TYR A 52 21.29 -3.21 16.40
CA TYR A 52 21.70 -2.08 17.23
C TYR A 52 23.20 -2.13 17.54
N GLU A 53 23.70 -3.32 17.90
CA GLU A 53 25.13 -3.51 18.18
C GLU A 53 26.00 -3.31 16.94
N ILE A 54 25.53 -3.71 15.76
CA ILE A 54 26.22 -3.44 14.49
C ILE A 54 26.29 -1.93 14.23
N GLU A 55 25.20 -1.19 14.42
CA GLU A 55 25.20 0.27 14.19
C GLU A 55 26.10 1.01 15.19
N GLU A 56 26.09 0.60 16.46
CA GLU A 56 26.83 1.27 17.53
C GLU A 56 28.33 0.93 17.52
N LYS A 57 28.69 -0.33 17.28
CA LYS A 57 30.06 -0.84 17.44
C LYS A 57 30.73 -1.24 16.12
N GLY A 58 29.99 -1.22 15.02
CA GLY A 58 30.50 -1.58 13.71
C GLY A 58 31.30 -0.47 13.05
N GLN A 59 32.22 -0.86 12.16
CA GLN A 59 33.01 0.07 11.37
C GLN A 59 32.28 0.36 10.05
N LYS A 60 31.88 1.62 9.84
CA LYS A 60 31.21 2.06 8.61
C LYS A 60 32.20 2.22 7.47
N TYR A 61 31.81 1.77 6.27
CA TYR A 61 32.61 1.98 5.06
C TYR A 61 32.34 3.38 4.49
N ALA A 62 33.24 4.33 4.76
CA ALA A 62 33.15 5.71 4.25
C ALA A 62 31.73 6.29 4.40
N ASN A 63 31.23 7.00 3.37
CA ASN A 63 29.87 7.52 3.32
C ASN A 63 28.87 6.55 2.66
N SER A 64 28.92 5.25 3.01
CA SER A 64 27.99 4.23 2.49
C SER A 64 27.03 3.74 3.60
N ASP A 65 26.12 2.83 3.27
CA ASP A 65 25.24 2.18 4.26
C ASP A 65 25.79 0.82 4.74
N PHE A 66 27.00 0.45 4.30
CA PHE A 66 27.68 -0.77 4.68
C PHE A 66 28.45 -0.62 5.99
N ILE A 67 28.36 -1.64 6.83
CA ILE A 67 29.04 -1.73 8.12
C ILE A 67 29.71 -3.09 8.26
N GLN A 68 31.00 -3.08 8.61
CA GLN A 68 31.75 -4.25 9.02
C GLN A 68 31.65 -4.46 10.53
N TYR A 69 31.28 -5.66 10.96
CA TYR A 69 31.25 -6.03 12.37
C TYR A 69 31.50 -7.54 12.53
N GLN A 70 32.41 -7.91 13.44
CA GLN A 70 32.79 -9.31 13.74
C GLN A 70 33.07 -10.17 12.50
N GLY A 71 33.85 -9.65 11.54
CA GLY A 71 34.19 -10.38 10.32
C GLY A 71 33.01 -10.64 9.39
N LYS A 72 31.99 -9.77 9.42
CA LYS A 72 30.87 -9.77 8.48
C LYS A 72 30.60 -8.36 7.99
N ILE A 73 30.05 -8.25 6.79
CA ILE A 73 29.60 -6.97 6.22
C ILE A 73 28.08 -7.00 6.14
N SER A 74 27.45 -5.88 6.48
CA SER A 74 25.99 -5.73 6.45
C SER A 74 25.58 -4.40 5.86
N VAL A 75 24.35 -4.31 5.37
CA VAL A 75 23.75 -3.09 4.80
C VAL A 75 22.31 -2.93 5.27
N SER A 76 21.87 -1.69 5.44
CA SER A 76 20.47 -1.39 5.75
C SER A 76 19.65 -1.27 4.47
N VAL A 77 18.51 -1.96 4.42
CA VAL A 77 17.51 -1.81 3.36
C VAL A 77 16.25 -1.21 3.99
N PRO A 78 15.77 -0.02 3.56
CA PRO A 78 14.58 0.60 4.13
C PRO A 78 13.38 -0.35 4.11
N SER A 79 12.63 -0.37 5.21
CA SER A 79 11.53 -1.30 5.50
C SER A 79 11.89 -2.80 5.58
N GLY A 80 13.04 -3.22 5.03
CA GLY A 80 13.61 -4.56 5.16
C GLY A 80 14.51 -4.72 6.38
N GLY A 81 15.08 -3.64 6.90
CA GLY A 81 16.08 -3.61 7.98
C GLY A 81 17.48 -4.04 7.52
N ARG A 82 18.34 -4.40 8.47
CA ARG A 82 19.73 -4.77 8.19
C ARG A 82 19.87 -6.21 7.65
N TYR A 83 20.67 -6.38 6.60
CA TYR A 83 20.99 -7.65 5.94
C TYR A 83 22.50 -7.88 5.95
N ILE A 84 22.92 -9.12 6.18
CA ILE A 84 24.32 -9.54 6.10
C ILE A 84 24.61 -9.98 4.67
N LEU A 85 25.75 -9.56 4.11
CA LEU A 85 26.20 -9.98 2.78
C LEU A 85 26.71 -11.42 2.84
N GLU A 86 26.35 -12.22 1.85
CA GLU A 86 26.80 -13.61 1.72
C GLU A 86 27.98 -13.69 0.75
N ASN A 87 28.93 -14.61 1.03
CA ASN A 87 30.09 -14.91 0.20
C ASN A 87 30.98 -13.70 -0.15
N VAL A 88 31.03 -12.70 0.72
CA VAL A 88 31.84 -11.49 0.52
C VAL A 88 33.31 -11.72 0.86
N ASP A 89 34.20 -11.28 -0.02
CA ASP A 89 35.62 -11.16 0.28
C ASP A 89 35.87 -9.84 1.03
N ILE A 90 35.91 -9.95 2.36
CA ILE A 90 36.01 -8.79 3.27
C ILE A 90 37.29 -7.99 3.03
N ASN A 91 38.38 -8.67 2.67
CA ASN A 91 39.69 -8.04 2.52
C ASN A 91 39.77 -7.13 1.28
N SER A 92 39.01 -7.46 0.23
CA SER A 92 38.91 -6.66 -0.99
C SER A 92 37.67 -5.77 -1.02
N PHE A 93 36.82 -5.80 0.01
CA PHE A 93 35.57 -5.06 0.01
C PHE A 93 35.81 -3.55 0.01
N ARG A 94 35.13 -2.87 -0.91
CA ARG A 94 35.16 -1.43 -1.11
C ARG A 94 33.78 -0.92 -1.49
N VAL A 95 33.59 0.38 -1.42
CA VAL A 95 32.33 1.05 -1.78
C VAL A 95 32.58 2.09 -2.87
N LEU A 96 31.55 2.40 -3.67
CA LEU A 96 31.63 3.53 -4.60
C LEU A 96 31.56 4.83 -3.81
N ASN A 97 32.55 5.71 -3.99
CA ASN A 97 32.55 7.05 -3.39
C ASN A 97 32.26 8.10 -4.46
N SER A 98 31.04 8.06 -5.02
CA SER A 98 30.65 8.93 -6.15
C SER A 98 29.94 10.22 -5.72
N GLY A 99 29.61 10.36 -4.43
CA GLY A 99 28.80 11.47 -3.90
C GLY A 99 27.29 11.34 -4.16
N ASP A 100 26.86 10.49 -5.09
CA ASP A 100 25.44 10.18 -5.32
C ASP A 100 24.88 9.33 -4.18
N ARG A 101 23.73 9.78 -3.62
CA ARG A 101 22.99 9.09 -2.57
C ARG A 101 22.65 7.65 -2.96
N ASN A 102 22.37 7.37 -4.24
CA ASN A 102 22.01 6.03 -4.70
C ASN A 102 23.21 5.06 -4.66
N THR A 103 24.44 5.57 -4.72
CA THR A 103 25.65 4.73 -4.66
C THR A 103 26.04 4.29 -3.25
N ARG A 104 25.41 4.85 -2.21
CA ARG A 104 25.66 4.50 -0.80
C ARG A 104 25.35 3.05 -0.48
N VAL A 105 24.52 2.41 -1.29
CA VAL A 105 24.09 1.02 -1.14
C VAL A 105 24.74 0.11 -2.18
N ILE A 106 25.80 0.58 -2.86
CA ILE A 106 26.60 -0.24 -3.79
C ILE A 106 27.95 -0.58 -3.18
N GLY A 107 28.16 -1.88 -2.97
CA GLY A 107 29.41 -2.46 -2.48
C GLY A 107 30.10 -3.27 -3.58
N LEU A 108 31.40 -3.46 -3.47
CA LEU A 108 32.18 -4.28 -4.40
C LEU A 108 33.19 -5.09 -3.62
N ASP A 109 33.43 -6.33 -4.04
CA ASP A 109 34.66 -7.05 -3.70
C ASP A 109 35.38 -7.48 -4.98
N LYS A 110 36.44 -8.27 -4.86
CA LYS A 110 37.19 -8.74 -6.05
C LYS A 110 36.38 -9.65 -6.99
N ASN A 111 35.25 -10.19 -6.55
CA ASN A 111 34.45 -11.18 -7.27
C ASN A 111 33.10 -10.64 -7.75
N SER A 112 32.52 -9.64 -7.08
CA SER A 112 31.12 -9.26 -7.29
C SER A 112 30.84 -7.80 -6.97
N VAL A 113 29.86 -7.25 -7.69
CA VAL A 113 29.18 -6.00 -7.34
C VAL A 113 27.93 -6.34 -6.51
N TYR A 114 27.70 -5.62 -5.42
CA TYR A 114 26.57 -5.80 -4.53
C TYR A 114 25.61 -4.61 -4.65
N LEU A 115 24.37 -4.89 -5.06
CA LEU A 115 23.26 -3.95 -5.07
C LEU A 115 22.47 -4.15 -3.77
N GLY A 116 22.72 -3.28 -2.78
CA GLY A 116 22.38 -3.54 -1.40
C GLY A 116 23.10 -4.79 -0.90
N ASN A 117 22.35 -5.83 -0.53
CA ASN A 117 22.90 -7.10 -0.06
C ASN A 117 22.91 -8.21 -1.11
N ILE A 118 22.50 -7.91 -2.35
CA ILE A 118 22.35 -8.89 -3.43
C ILE A 118 23.56 -8.81 -4.36
N PRO A 119 24.33 -9.90 -4.55
CA PRO A 119 25.43 -9.92 -5.50
C PRO A 119 24.90 -10.01 -6.95
N ILE A 120 25.51 -9.22 -7.83
CA ILE A 120 25.30 -9.20 -9.29
C ILE A 120 26.58 -9.73 -9.93
N PRO A 121 26.70 -11.06 -10.14
CA PRO A 121 27.96 -11.71 -10.45
C PRO A 121 28.46 -11.47 -11.88
N ASP A 122 27.59 -11.00 -12.79
CA ASP A 122 27.97 -10.71 -14.17
C ASP A 122 28.54 -9.30 -14.36
N LEU A 123 28.50 -8.43 -13.35
CA LEU A 123 29.19 -7.13 -13.37
C LEU A 123 30.64 -7.27 -12.90
N ASP A 124 31.60 -6.83 -13.73
CA ASP A 124 33.02 -6.78 -13.37
C ASP A 124 33.29 -5.65 -12.35
N PRO A 125 33.61 -5.99 -11.07
CA PRO A 125 33.80 -4.99 -10.02
C PRO A 125 35.02 -4.08 -10.24
N ASN A 126 35.94 -4.45 -11.14
CA ASN A 126 37.12 -3.63 -11.45
C ASN A 126 36.84 -2.57 -12.53
N LYS A 127 35.77 -2.75 -13.31
CA LYS A 127 35.40 -1.88 -14.44
C LYS A 127 34.10 -1.14 -14.23
N LEU A 128 33.47 -1.27 -13.06
CA LEU A 128 32.19 -0.64 -12.77
C LEU A 128 32.28 0.89 -12.88
N GLU A 129 31.47 1.46 -13.75
CA GLU A 129 31.31 2.89 -14.01
C GLU A 129 29.87 3.32 -13.68
N VAL A 130 29.74 4.52 -13.12
CA VAL A 130 28.45 5.17 -12.88
C VAL A 130 28.09 5.98 -14.12
N ILE A 131 26.96 5.66 -14.75
CA ILE A 131 26.42 6.44 -15.89
C ILE A 131 25.63 7.64 -15.38
N GLY A 132 24.88 7.47 -14.28
CA GLY A 132 23.95 8.46 -13.72
C GLY A 132 22.50 7.97 -13.78
N ASN A 133 21.58 8.65 -13.08
CA ASN A 133 20.15 8.27 -13.01
C ASN A 133 19.88 6.81 -12.61
N GLY A 134 20.74 6.22 -11.78
CA GLY A 134 20.64 4.82 -11.37
C GLY A 134 21.15 3.80 -12.41
N TYR A 135 21.83 4.24 -13.47
CA TYR A 135 22.44 3.35 -14.46
C TYR A 135 23.94 3.14 -14.18
N TYR A 136 24.37 1.89 -14.33
CA TYR A 136 25.74 1.42 -14.09
C TYR A 136 26.17 0.46 -15.19
N THR A 137 27.47 0.46 -15.53
CA THR A 137 28.02 -0.42 -16.56
C THR A 137 29.42 -0.87 -16.21
N ASP A 138 29.82 -2.06 -16.66
CA ASP A 138 31.23 -2.52 -16.64
C ASP A 138 31.88 -2.48 -18.04
N GLY A 139 31.19 -1.86 -19.02
CA GLY A 139 31.55 -1.84 -20.43
C GLY A 139 30.99 -3.01 -21.26
N THR A 140 30.56 -4.10 -20.62
CA THR A 140 29.92 -5.27 -21.27
C THR A 140 28.46 -5.42 -20.85
N ASN A 141 28.18 -5.30 -19.55
CA ASN A 141 26.88 -5.42 -18.94
C ASN A 141 26.44 -4.06 -18.41
N THR A 142 25.17 -3.74 -18.61
CA THR A 142 24.57 -2.49 -18.14
C THR A 142 23.33 -2.81 -17.32
N TYR A 143 23.20 -2.12 -16.19
CA TYR A 143 22.11 -2.32 -15.24
C TYR A 143 21.49 -0.99 -14.84
N PHE A 144 20.17 -0.98 -14.71
CA PHE A 144 19.47 -0.02 -13.88
C PHE A 144 19.39 -0.56 -12.44
N PHE A 145 19.56 0.32 -11.47
CA PHE A 145 19.42 0.06 -10.05
C PHE A 145 18.74 1.25 -9.36
N SER A 146 17.59 0.99 -8.73
CA SER A 146 16.84 1.98 -8.00
C SER A 146 17.43 2.20 -6.61
N GLY A 147 17.61 3.47 -6.23
CA GLY A 147 18.01 3.85 -4.86
C GLY A 147 16.87 3.79 -3.85
N VAL A 148 15.66 3.39 -4.26
CA VAL A 148 14.48 3.25 -3.40
C VAL A 148 14.13 1.78 -3.25
N SER A 149 13.97 1.30 -2.02
CA SER A 149 13.61 -0.10 -1.79
C SER A 149 12.11 -0.32 -1.97
N GLU A 150 11.76 -1.42 -2.62
CA GLU A 150 10.40 -1.91 -2.78
C GLU A 150 10.20 -3.24 -2.08
N LYS A 151 8.95 -3.58 -1.81
CA LYS A 151 8.59 -4.92 -1.34
C LYS A 151 8.98 -5.96 -2.40
N ASN A 152 9.66 -7.01 -1.98
CA ASN A 152 10.11 -8.07 -2.88
C ASN A 152 8.91 -8.85 -3.46
N LYS A 153 8.59 -8.58 -4.73
CA LYS A 153 7.47 -9.20 -5.47
C LYS A 153 7.72 -10.70 -5.75
N ASN A 154 8.97 -11.15 -5.77
CA ASN A 154 9.34 -12.57 -5.96
C ASN A 154 9.12 -13.42 -4.71
N LEU A 155 8.98 -12.79 -3.54
CA LEU A 155 8.73 -13.49 -2.28
C LEU A 155 7.24 -13.55 -1.99
N SER A 156 6.62 -14.69 -2.29
CA SER A 156 5.19 -14.90 -2.01
C SER A 156 4.87 -14.72 -0.52
N VAL A 157 3.65 -14.25 -0.20
CA VAL A 157 3.22 -14.04 1.19
C VAL A 157 3.40 -15.29 2.07
N PRO A 158 3.03 -16.51 1.63
CA PRO A 158 3.28 -17.72 2.43
C PRO A 158 4.76 -17.98 2.66
N MET A 159 5.60 -17.80 1.63
CA MET A 159 7.04 -18.01 1.74
C MET A 159 7.69 -16.98 2.67
N ARG A 160 7.23 -15.72 2.63
CA ARG A 160 7.64 -14.68 3.56
C ARG A 160 7.35 -15.07 5.01
N ILE A 161 6.13 -15.52 5.30
CA ILE A 161 5.74 -15.95 6.66
C ILE A 161 6.61 -17.13 7.10
N PHE A 162 6.80 -18.12 6.23
CA PHE A 162 7.64 -19.28 6.51
C PHE A 162 9.08 -18.87 6.84
N GLN A 163 9.72 -18.07 5.98
CA GLN A 163 11.08 -17.61 6.22
C GLN A 163 11.20 -16.70 7.44
N SER A 164 10.20 -15.85 7.72
CA SER A 164 10.15 -15.04 8.95
C SER A 164 10.09 -15.89 10.21
N LEU A 165 9.32 -16.99 10.20
CA LEU A 165 9.28 -17.93 11.33
C LEU A 165 10.64 -18.62 11.50
N ILE A 166 11.20 -19.19 10.42
CA ILE A 166 12.53 -19.80 10.46
C ILE A 166 13.57 -18.82 10.97
N TYR A 167 13.53 -17.56 10.54
CA TYR A 167 14.42 -16.52 11.01
C TYR A 167 14.19 -16.17 12.49
N SER A 168 12.95 -16.08 12.97
CA SER A 168 12.66 -15.81 14.38
C SER A 168 13.22 -16.89 15.32
N PHE A 169 13.27 -18.15 14.88
CA PHE A 169 13.76 -19.26 15.70
C PHE A 169 15.24 -19.57 15.52
N SER A 170 15.76 -19.48 14.30
CA SER A 170 17.15 -19.85 13.99
C SER A 170 18.09 -18.66 13.87
N LYS A 171 17.55 -17.46 13.63
CA LYS A 171 18.30 -16.22 13.33
C LYS A 171 19.40 -16.40 12.27
N THR A 172 19.26 -17.39 11.39
CA THR A 172 20.28 -17.78 10.39
C THR A 172 20.27 -16.85 9.18
N LYS A 173 19.21 -16.92 8.37
CA LYS A 173 19.03 -16.09 7.17
C LYS A 173 17.74 -15.30 7.25
N LYS A 174 17.86 -13.98 7.14
CA LYS A 174 16.73 -13.07 7.15
C LYS A 174 15.99 -13.14 5.81
N PRO A 175 14.65 -13.21 5.78
CA PRO A 175 13.90 -13.14 4.54
C PRO A 175 14.14 -11.82 3.81
N GLN A 176 14.36 -11.89 2.50
CA GLN A 176 14.46 -10.71 1.66
C GLN A 176 13.07 -10.14 1.36
N THR A 177 12.47 -9.46 2.33
CA THR A 177 11.10 -8.91 2.22
C THR A 177 11.04 -7.63 1.42
N TYR A 178 12.15 -6.89 1.36
CA TYR A 178 12.34 -5.70 0.54
C TYR A 178 13.63 -5.82 -0.25
N ILE A 179 13.66 -5.26 -1.45
CA ILE A 179 14.83 -5.20 -2.32
C ILE A 179 14.91 -3.81 -2.92
N TYR A 180 16.11 -3.39 -3.30
CA TYR A 180 16.25 -2.33 -4.29
C TYR A 180 15.99 -2.95 -5.67
N PRO A 181 14.98 -2.50 -6.43
CA PRO A 181 14.76 -2.97 -7.80
C PRO A 181 16.00 -2.76 -8.66
N TYR A 182 16.32 -3.75 -9.49
CA TYR A 182 17.37 -3.66 -10.49
C TYR A 182 16.97 -4.41 -11.74
N LYS A 183 17.49 -3.98 -12.89
CA LYS A 183 17.18 -4.56 -14.19
C LYS A 183 18.42 -4.56 -15.09
N LYS A 184 18.76 -5.72 -15.63
CA LYS A 184 19.76 -5.82 -16.70
C LYS A 184 19.18 -5.26 -18.00
N ILE A 185 19.99 -4.49 -18.72
CA ILE A 185 19.62 -3.89 -19.99
C ILE A 185 20.45 -4.56 -21.07
N ASP A 186 19.77 -5.16 -22.05
CA ASP A 186 20.42 -5.77 -23.20
C ASP A 186 20.72 -4.67 -24.23
N ILE A 187 21.96 -4.16 -24.20
CA ILE A 187 22.37 -3.03 -25.03
C ILE A 187 23.87 -3.10 -25.37
N ASN A 188 24.20 -2.80 -26.62
CA ASN A 188 25.57 -2.74 -27.12
C ASN A 188 26.14 -1.31 -27.20
N LYS A 189 25.31 -0.31 -26.88
CA LYS A 189 25.64 1.12 -26.89
C LYS A 189 25.73 1.66 -25.46
N ARG A 190 26.59 2.67 -25.27
CA ARG A 190 26.73 3.36 -23.99
C ARG A 190 25.54 4.29 -23.75
N LEU A 191 24.86 4.09 -22.61
CA LEU A 191 23.78 4.98 -22.17
C LEU A 191 24.33 6.32 -21.67
N LYS A 192 23.49 7.35 -21.77
CA LYS A 192 23.67 8.66 -21.15
C LYS A 192 22.46 8.98 -20.27
N PRO A 193 22.65 9.54 -19.07
CA PRO A 193 21.55 9.98 -18.24
C PRO A 193 20.86 11.20 -18.89
N ILE A 194 19.59 11.40 -18.58
CA ILE A 194 18.83 12.58 -18.99
C ILE A 194 18.73 13.52 -17.79
N SER A 195 19.33 14.70 -17.88
CA SER A 195 19.56 15.60 -16.73
C SER A 195 18.30 15.98 -15.95
N ASP A 196 17.19 16.24 -16.64
CA ASP A 196 15.95 16.72 -16.02
C ASP A 196 14.98 15.59 -15.60
N PHE A 197 15.31 14.36 -15.94
CA PHE A 197 14.44 13.21 -15.76
C PHE A 197 15.16 12.11 -14.97
N LEU A 198 14.89 12.04 -13.67
CA LEU A 198 15.41 10.98 -12.80
C LEU A 198 14.97 9.60 -13.31
N SER A 199 15.84 8.60 -13.17
CA SER A 199 15.62 7.23 -13.67
C SER A 199 15.54 7.10 -15.20
N PHE A 200 15.71 8.20 -15.96
CA PHE A 200 15.77 8.15 -17.42
C PHE A 200 17.20 8.07 -17.96
N ALA A 201 17.37 7.32 -19.05
CA ALA A 201 18.59 7.28 -19.84
C ALA A 201 18.29 7.11 -21.33
N THR A 202 19.27 7.39 -22.18
CA THR A 202 19.17 7.20 -23.63
C THR A 202 20.46 6.65 -24.23
N ASP A 203 20.33 5.84 -25.28
CA ASP A 203 21.44 5.43 -26.15
C ASP A 203 21.53 6.25 -27.44
N GLY A 204 20.73 7.31 -27.54
CA GLY A 204 20.54 8.16 -28.72
C GLY A 204 19.44 7.70 -29.68
N ASN A 205 18.96 6.46 -29.56
CA ASN A 205 17.88 5.91 -30.36
C ASN A 205 16.60 5.68 -29.55
N ASN A 206 16.77 5.15 -28.33
CA ASN A 206 15.70 4.78 -27.42
C ASN A 206 15.80 5.60 -26.13
N ILE A 207 14.66 5.78 -25.47
CA ILE A 207 14.57 6.33 -24.12
C ILE A 207 14.22 5.19 -23.18
N TYR A 208 14.90 5.14 -22.05
CA TYR A 208 14.74 4.13 -21.02
C TYR A 208 14.26 4.79 -19.73
N TYR A 209 13.25 4.21 -19.09
CA TYR A 209 12.84 4.51 -17.72
C TYR A 209 13.04 3.26 -16.87
N GLU A 210 13.83 3.36 -15.81
CA GLU A 210 14.16 2.22 -14.93
C GLU A 210 14.68 0.98 -15.68
N GLY A 211 15.40 1.21 -16.77
CA GLY A 211 15.93 0.16 -17.66
C GLY A 211 14.91 -0.46 -18.61
N GLU A 212 13.70 0.09 -18.72
CA GLU A 212 12.68 -0.32 -19.69
C GLU A 212 12.52 0.72 -20.79
N ILE A 213 12.36 0.28 -22.05
CA ILE A 213 12.19 1.19 -23.19
C ILE A 213 10.80 1.84 -23.15
N LEU A 214 10.73 3.15 -23.37
CA LEU A 214 9.48 3.83 -23.71
C LEU A 214 9.22 3.70 -25.21
N GLU A 215 8.20 2.93 -25.58
CA GLU A 215 7.83 2.72 -26.98
C GLU A 215 7.16 3.98 -27.57
N ASN A 216 7.54 4.36 -28.79
CA ASN A 216 6.94 5.47 -29.57
C ASN A 216 7.07 6.88 -28.95
N VAL A 217 8.03 7.08 -28.05
CA VAL A 217 8.21 8.37 -27.38
C VAL A 217 8.82 9.44 -28.27
N ASP A 218 8.21 10.63 -28.25
CA ASP A 218 8.84 11.85 -28.77
C ASP A 218 9.56 12.58 -27.63
N PHE A 219 10.86 12.30 -27.50
CA PHE A 219 11.69 12.82 -26.43
C PHE A 219 11.72 14.35 -26.36
N ASN A 220 11.61 15.07 -27.49
CA ASN A 220 11.70 16.53 -27.50
C ASN A 220 10.49 17.21 -26.82
N THR A 221 9.41 16.45 -26.65
CA THR A 221 8.15 16.92 -26.06
C THR A 221 7.77 16.13 -24.81
N LEU A 222 8.68 15.28 -24.31
CA LEU A 222 8.43 14.47 -23.14
C LEU A 222 8.40 15.36 -21.89
N GLU A 223 7.32 15.26 -21.13
CA GLU A 223 7.05 16.03 -19.91
C GLU A 223 6.42 15.11 -18.86
N ALA A 224 6.62 15.43 -17.57
CA ALA A 224 5.91 14.76 -16.49
C ALA A 224 4.55 15.46 -16.27
N VAL A 225 3.48 14.68 -16.11
CA VAL A 225 2.16 15.23 -15.74
C VAL A 225 2.21 15.82 -14.33
N ASP A 226 2.91 15.14 -13.43
CA ASP A 226 3.19 15.58 -12.07
C ASP A 226 4.53 14.96 -11.59
N PRO A 227 5.34 15.68 -10.79
CA PRO A 227 6.66 15.21 -10.34
C PRO A 227 6.66 13.96 -9.45
N TYR A 228 5.52 13.52 -8.90
CA TYR A 228 5.44 12.48 -7.88
C TYR A 228 4.75 11.18 -8.31
N HIS A 229 4.06 11.16 -9.46
CA HIS A 229 3.15 10.06 -9.82
C HIS A 229 3.59 9.22 -11.03
N GLU A 230 4.79 9.47 -11.57
CA GLU A 230 5.40 8.68 -12.66
C GLU A 230 4.52 8.59 -13.94
N TYR A 231 3.67 9.60 -14.18
CA TYR A 231 2.97 9.76 -15.44
C TYR A 231 3.72 10.76 -16.32
N PHE A 232 3.91 10.39 -17.58
CA PHE A 232 4.61 11.19 -18.57
C PHE A 232 3.76 11.36 -19.82
N THR A 233 3.95 12.45 -20.53
CA THR A 233 3.30 12.73 -21.80
C THR A 233 4.33 13.19 -22.81
N ASP A 234 4.17 12.78 -24.06
CA ASP A 234 4.78 13.48 -25.18
C ASP A 234 3.68 14.21 -25.97
N LYS A 235 4.01 14.80 -27.12
CA LYS A 235 3.03 15.50 -27.98
C LYS A 235 1.77 14.69 -28.33
N GLU A 236 1.84 13.35 -28.31
CA GLU A 236 0.77 12.46 -28.76
C GLU A 236 0.38 11.40 -27.73
N ASN A 237 1.31 10.93 -26.90
CA ASN A 237 1.17 9.72 -26.10
C ASN A 237 1.21 10.02 -24.60
N VAL A 238 0.63 9.10 -23.83
CA VAL A 238 0.61 9.14 -22.37
C VAL A 238 1.22 7.85 -21.84
N TYR A 239 2.08 7.96 -20.84
CA TYR A 239 2.81 6.86 -20.24
C TYR A 239 2.59 6.80 -18.74
N TYR A 240 2.53 5.60 -18.19
CA TYR A 240 2.75 5.35 -16.76
C TYR A 240 4.03 4.54 -16.63
N LYS A 241 5.06 5.11 -15.99
CA LYS A 241 6.43 4.59 -16.06
C LYS A 241 6.86 4.43 -17.53
N SER A 242 7.31 3.24 -17.91
CA SER A 242 7.65 2.84 -19.29
C SER A 242 6.46 2.42 -20.15
N LYS A 243 5.27 2.23 -19.56
CA LYS A 243 4.11 1.67 -20.26
C LYS A 243 3.33 2.74 -20.99
N LEU A 244 3.16 2.55 -22.29
CA LEU A 244 2.23 3.35 -23.11
C LEU A 244 0.78 3.07 -22.69
N LEU A 245 0.07 4.09 -22.23
CA LEU A 245 -1.34 4.01 -21.90
C LEU A 245 -2.18 4.01 -23.19
N PRO A 246 -3.35 3.35 -23.19
CA PRO A 246 -4.20 3.21 -24.39
C PRO A 246 -5.00 4.49 -24.72
N ILE A 247 -4.44 5.67 -24.48
CA ILE A 247 -5.03 6.99 -24.78
C ILE A 247 -3.99 7.90 -25.43
N LYS A 248 -4.47 8.93 -26.14
CA LYS A 248 -3.62 10.00 -26.67
C LYS A 248 -3.58 11.16 -25.68
N ASN A 249 -2.48 11.92 -25.72
CA ASN A 249 -2.34 13.12 -24.91
C ASN A 249 -3.39 14.16 -25.36
N SER A 250 -4.32 14.48 -24.46
CA SER A 250 -5.37 15.47 -24.71
C SER A 250 -4.94 16.91 -24.41
N GLY A 251 -3.76 17.10 -23.79
CA GLY A 251 -3.29 18.37 -23.25
C GLY A 251 -3.92 18.77 -21.91
N ASN A 252 -4.91 18.02 -21.41
CA ASN A 252 -5.67 18.34 -20.18
C ASN A 252 -5.65 17.18 -19.18
N LEU A 253 -4.46 16.66 -18.89
CA LEU A 253 -4.22 15.58 -17.94
C LEU A 253 -3.84 16.17 -16.57
N LYS A 254 -4.41 15.64 -15.49
CA LYS A 254 -4.05 16.02 -14.12
C LYS A 254 -4.17 14.86 -13.15
N ILE A 255 -3.49 14.97 -12.02
CA ILE A 255 -3.68 14.05 -10.90
C ILE A 255 -4.85 14.53 -10.03
N VAL A 256 -5.75 13.61 -9.70
CA VAL A 256 -6.89 13.84 -8.80
C VAL A 256 -6.90 12.80 -7.68
N SER A 257 -7.23 13.24 -6.47
CA SER A 257 -7.29 12.40 -5.28
C SER A 257 -8.15 13.08 -4.21
N SER A 258 -8.74 12.31 -3.30
CA SER A 258 -9.19 12.86 -2.02
C SER A 258 -8.02 12.85 -1.02
N GLU A 259 -8.13 13.55 0.12
CA GLU A 259 -7.03 13.68 1.10
C GLU A 259 -6.46 12.32 1.58
N GLN A 260 -7.28 11.25 1.54
CA GLN A 260 -6.85 9.88 1.83
C GLN A 260 -7.24 8.86 0.76
N GLY A 261 -7.61 9.35 -0.42
CA GLY A 261 -8.00 8.51 -1.54
C GLY A 261 -6.79 7.92 -2.24
N ASP A 262 -7.08 7.00 -3.15
CA ASP A 262 -6.11 6.66 -4.18
C ASP A 262 -5.91 7.85 -5.13
N GLU A 263 -4.76 7.93 -5.79
CA GLU A 263 -4.41 8.96 -6.77
C GLU A 263 -4.66 8.46 -8.18
N PHE A 264 -5.28 9.30 -9.01
CA PHE A 264 -5.69 8.95 -10.37
C PHE A 264 -5.13 9.93 -11.37
N LEU A 265 -4.69 9.43 -12.52
CA LEU A 265 -4.55 10.25 -13.72
C LEU A 265 -5.95 10.45 -14.32
N TYR A 266 -6.34 11.70 -14.48
CA TYR A 266 -7.62 12.10 -15.05
C TYR A 266 -7.41 12.95 -16.30
N ASP A 267 -7.95 12.46 -17.42
CA ASP A 267 -8.04 13.20 -18.67
C ASP A 267 -9.34 14.01 -18.67
N GLU A 268 -9.23 15.30 -18.37
CA GLU A 268 -10.39 16.18 -18.22
C GLU A 268 -11.13 16.42 -19.54
N ALA A 269 -10.45 16.31 -20.68
CA ALA A 269 -11.07 16.52 -21.99
C ALA A 269 -11.99 15.36 -22.38
N ASN A 270 -11.56 14.11 -22.10
CA ASN A 270 -12.30 12.91 -22.51
C ASN A 270 -13.04 12.22 -21.34
N GLY A 271 -12.77 12.64 -20.10
CA GLY A 271 -13.28 12.00 -18.90
C GLY A 271 -12.72 10.59 -18.70
N TYR A 272 -11.48 10.32 -19.13
CA TYR A 272 -10.82 9.04 -18.86
C TYR A 272 -10.12 9.03 -17.50
N VAL A 273 -10.15 7.88 -16.83
CA VAL A 273 -9.61 7.70 -15.48
C VAL A 273 -8.66 6.52 -15.46
N PHE A 274 -7.46 6.73 -14.93
CA PHE A 274 -6.45 5.71 -14.75
C PHE A 274 -5.92 5.72 -13.32
N ILE A 275 -5.62 4.53 -12.81
CA ILE A 275 -4.78 4.34 -11.63
C ILE A 275 -3.65 3.40 -12.03
N GLU A 276 -2.41 3.89 -11.97
CA GLU A 276 -1.27 3.24 -12.58
C GLU A 276 -1.56 2.96 -14.08
N ASP A 277 -1.43 1.71 -14.54
CA ASP A 277 -1.80 1.27 -15.89
C ASP A 277 -3.22 0.72 -15.99
N TYR A 278 -3.99 0.69 -14.89
CA TYR A 278 -5.38 0.25 -14.90
C TYR A 278 -6.30 1.38 -15.40
N SER A 279 -7.04 1.11 -16.47
CA SER A 279 -8.04 2.01 -17.03
C SER A 279 -9.42 1.70 -16.47
N PHE A 280 -10.19 2.74 -16.12
CA PHE A 280 -11.64 2.60 -15.99
C PHE A 280 -12.26 2.23 -17.33
N ASP A 281 -13.46 1.68 -17.30
CA ASP A 281 -14.21 1.31 -18.50
C ASP A 281 -14.44 2.56 -19.38
N ARG A 282 -13.73 2.63 -20.50
CA ARG A 282 -13.75 3.78 -21.40
C ARG A 282 -15.02 3.88 -22.24
N GLU A 283 -15.78 2.78 -22.39
CA GLU A 283 -17.08 2.82 -23.09
C GLU A 283 -18.13 3.62 -22.32
N LYS A 284 -17.88 3.81 -21.01
CA LYS A 284 -18.71 4.57 -20.08
C LYS A 284 -18.21 6.01 -19.86
N ALA A 285 -17.08 6.38 -20.46
CA ALA A 285 -16.63 7.76 -20.45
C ALA A 285 -17.59 8.65 -21.28
N PRO A 286 -17.67 9.96 -21.03
CA PRO A 286 -16.85 10.72 -20.09
C PRO A 286 -17.29 10.52 -18.63
N TYR A 287 -16.32 10.26 -17.75
CA TYR A 287 -16.53 10.38 -16.31
C TYR A 287 -16.26 11.80 -15.86
N LYS A 288 -17.12 12.31 -14.97
CA LYS A 288 -16.90 13.53 -14.19
C LYS A 288 -16.43 13.13 -12.80
N VAL A 289 -15.26 13.62 -12.41
CA VAL A 289 -14.73 13.44 -11.06
C VAL A 289 -15.43 14.39 -10.08
N ILE A 290 -15.75 13.89 -8.88
CA ILE A 290 -16.30 14.65 -7.76
C ILE A 290 -15.58 14.23 -6.47
N GLY A 291 -15.25 15.21 -5.63
CA GLY A 291 -14.56 15.04 -4.36
C GLY A 291 -13.06 15.24 -4.45
N ASN A 292 -12.57 15.89 -5.51
CA ASN A 292 -11.13 16.13 -5.67
C ASN A 292 -10.64 17.08 -4.56
N LYS A 293 -9.60 16.67 -3.83
CA LYS A 293 -9.08 17.30 -2.60
C LYS A 293 -10.07 17.29 -1.42
N GLY A 294 -11.15 16.50 -1.50
CA GLY A 294 -12.12 16.40 -0.43
C GLY A 294 -11.58 15.61 0.77
N ASN A 295 -12.15 15.86 1.93
CA ASN A 295 -11.70 15.31 3.21
C ASN A 295 -12.83 14.78 4.10
N HIS A 296 -14.04 14.69 3.54
CA HIS A 296 -15.18 13.96 4.09
C HIS A 296 -15.53 12.73 3.22
N LEU A 297 -14.55 12.16 2.51
CA LEU A 297 -14.67 10.96 1.68
C LEU A 297 -13.42 10.08 1.73
N TYR A 298 -13.60 8.76 1.68
CA TYR A 298 -12.49 7.79 1.57
C TYR A 298 -12.22 7.32 0.14
N ASN A 299 -13.21 7.45 -0.75
CA ASN A 299 -13.09 7.03 -2.14
C ASN A 299 -13.52 8.18 -3.03
N LEU A 300 -12.65 8.57 -3.96
CA LEU A 300 -13.00 9.55 -5.00
C LEU A 300 -14.13 9.00 -5.86
N VAL A 301 -15.04 9.88 -6.27
CA VAL A 301 -16.27 9.50 -6.96
C VAL A 301 -16.21 9.93 -8.42
N PHE A 302 -16.62 9.04 -9.31
CA PHE A 302 -16.64 9.26 -10.75
C PHE A 302 -18.06 9.02 -11.28
N VAL A 303 -18.63 9.99 -11.98
CA VAL A 303 -20.02 9.96 -12.42
C VAL A 303 -20.10 10.03 -13.93
N ASN A 304 -20.96 9.24 -14.54
CA ASN A 304 -21.38 9.44 -15.93
C ASN A 304 -22.90 9.50 -16.01
N ASN A 305 -23.45 9.57 -17.22
CA ASN A 305 -24.90 9.56 -17.46
C ASN A 305 -25.62 8.32 -16.89
N GLU A 306 -24.96 7.16 -16.82
CA GLU A 306 -25.56 5.91 -16.36
C GLU A 306 -25.43 5.67 -14.86
N GLY A 307 -24.38 6.14 -14.20
CA GLY A 307 -24.01 5.64 -12.89
C GLY A 307 -22.96 6.44 -12.13
N ILE A 308 -22.83 6.05 -10.86
CA ILE A 308 -21.77 6.50 -9.96
C ILE A 308 -20.80 5.35 -9.75
N TYR A 309 -19.50 5.64 -9.88
CA TYR A 309 -18.41 4.69 -9.86
C TYR A 309 -17.33 5.12 -8.88
N TYR A 310 -16.55 4.13 -8.43
CA TYR A 310 -15.40 4.33 -7.55
C TYR A 310 -14.38 3.21 -7.77
N TYR A 311 -13.14 3.41 -7.30
CA TYR A 311 -12.14 2.36 -7.25
C TYR A 311 -12.13 1.67 -5.88
N ASP A 312 -12.26 0.34 -5.87
CA ASP A 312 -12.12 -0.47 -4.65
C ASP A 312 -10.68 -0.95 -4.54
N ASN A 313 -9.86 -0.29 -3.71
CA ASN A 313 -8.45 -0.61 -3.56
C ASN A 313 -8.18 -2.00 -2.95
N GLN A 314 -9.16 -2.61 -2.26
CA GLN A 314 -9.04 -3.98 -1.75
C GLN A 314 -9.20 -5.00 -2.87
N LYS A 315 -10.07 -4.72 -3.84
CA LYS A 315 -10.29 -5.57 -5.03
C LYS A 315 -9.46 -5.16 -6.24
N LYS A 316 -8.82 -4.00 -6.19
CA LYS A 316 -8.05 -3.37 -7.27
C LYS A 316 -8.82 -3.27 -8.59
N LYS A 317 -10.03 -2.72 -8.53
CA LYS A 317 -10.87 -2.52 -9.72
C LYS A 317 -11.92 -1.44 -9.52
N GLN A 318 -12.38 -0.89 -10.64
CA GLN A 318 -13.56 -0.04 -10.70
C GLN A 318 -14.82 -0.83 -10.32
N LEU A 319 -15.70 -0.20 -9.54
CA LEU A 319 -17.02 -0.70 -9.19
C LEU A 319 -18.07 0.38 -9.35
N ARG A 320 -19.32 -0.04 -9.63
CA ARG A 320 -20.50 0.81 -9.67
C ARG A 320 -21.13 0.85 -8.29
N ALA A 321 -21.32 2.05 -7.75
CA ALA A 321 -22.01 2.31 -6.48
C ALA A 321 -23.54 2.32 -6.66
N GLY A 322 -24.02 2.81 -7.80
CA GLY A 322 -25.45 2.91 -8.11
C GLY A 322 -25.70 3.62 -9.43
N ASP A 323 -26.98 3.84 -9.74
CA ASP A 323 -27.42 4.66 -10.88
C ASP A 323 -27.04 6.13 -10.67
N ASN A 324 -26.97 6.90 -11.77
CA ASN A 324 -26.76 8.33 -11.68
C ASN A 324 -27.99 8.98 -11.01
N ILE A 325 -27.76 9.68 -9.91
CA ILE A 325 -28.80 10.35 -9.11
C ILE A 325 -28.95 11.84 -9.46
N PHE A 326 -28.03 12.39 -10.25
CA PHE A 326 -27.92 13.82 -10.49
C PHE A 326 -28.74 14.24 -11.70
N VAL A 327 -29.37 15.42 -11.59
CA VAL A 327 -30.14 16.04 -12.67
C VAL A 327 -29.27 17.08 -13.38
N GLY A 328 -29.00 16.88 -14.66
CA GLY A 328 -28.26 17.83 -15.48
C GLY A 328 -26.77 17.93 -15.13
N ASN A 329 -26.24 19.15 -15.00
CA ASN A 329 -24.80 19.35 -14.78
C ASN A 329 -24.45 19.33 -13.29
N VAL A 330 -23.41 18.60 -12.92
CA VAL A 330 -22.89 18.58 -11.55
C VAL A 330 -21.81 19.63 -11.36
N GLU A 331 -21.82 20.44 -10.31
CA GLU A 331 -20.80 21.47 -10.07
C GLU A 331 -20.28 21.36 -8.64
N GLU A 332 -18.96 21.37 -8.47
CA GLU A 332 -18.34 21.38 -7.14
C GLU A 332 -18.37 22.80 -6.57
N LEU A 333 -19.08 22.99 -5.46
CA LEU A 333 -19.06 24.24 -4.68
C LEU A 333 -17.86 24.28 -3.74
N SER A 334 -17.48 23.12 -3.22
CA SER A 334 -16.25 22.84 -2.48
C SER A 334 -15.86 21.38 -2.70
N PRO A 335 -14.65 20.96 -2.28
CA PRO A 335 -14.23 19.56 -2.36
C PRO A 335 -15.18 18.55 -1.67
N ASN A 336 -16.06 19.01 -0.76
CA ASN A 336 -17.00 18.15 -0.03
C ASN A 336 -18.47 18.39 -0.37
N VAL A 337 -18.79 19.46 -1.09
CA VAL A 337 -20.16 19.93 -1.35
C VAL A 337 -20.32 20.28 -2.82
N PHE A 338 -21.37 19.77 -3.45
CA PHE A 338 -21.60 19.89 -4.89
C PHE A 338 -23.09 19.99 -5.19
N THR A 339 -23.44 20.55 -6.33
CA THR A 339 -24.83 20.73 -6.77
C THR A 339 -25.06 20.07 -8.09
N ASP A 340 -26.31 19.72 -8.36
CA ASP A 340 -26.78 19.49 -9.73
C ASP A 340 -27.69 20.67 -10.17
N ASP A 341 -28.50 20.49 -11.22
CA ASP A 341 -29.41 21.53 -11.67
C ASP A 341 -30.53 21.84 -10.64
N GLU A 342 -30.83 20.93 -9.72
CA GLU A 342 -31.97 21.02 -8.80
C GLU A 342 -31.58 21.06 -7.32
N ASN A 343 -30.58 20.28 -6.90
CA ASN A 343 -30.30 19.91 -5.52
C ASN A 343 -28.83 20.17 -5.15
N ILE A 344 -28.60 20.30 -3.84
CA ILE A 344 -27.27 20.36 -3.23
C ILE A 344 -26.99 19.04 -2.48
N TYR A 345 -25.74 18.60 -2.55
CA TYR A 345 -25.25 17.35 -2.00
C TYR A 345 -23.94 17.55 -1.26
N TYR A 346 -23.61 16.60 -0.40
CA TYR A 346 -22.33 16.58 0.30
C TYR A 346 -21.85 15.16 0.56
N PHE A 347 -20.54 15.03 0.75
CA PHE A 347 -19.92 13.79 1.19
C PHE A 347 -19.91 13.65 2.71
N HIS A 348 -20.09 12.44 3.19
CA HIS A 348 -19.83 12.04 4.56
C HIS A 348 -19.03 10.74 4.58
N ALA A 349 -18.07 10.64 5.49
CA ALA A 349 -17.21 9.48 5.64
C ALA A 349 -17.25 8.94 7.06
N TYR A 350 -17.29 7.61 7.19
CA TYR A 350 -17.14 6.95 8.48
C TYR A 350 -16.49 5.58 8.36
N GLU A 351 -15.81 5.18 9.43
CA GLU A 351 -15.25 3.84 9.57
C GLU A 351 -16.20 2.93 10.36
N VAL A 352 -16.29 1.68 9.96
CA VAL A 352 -16.90 0.63 10.78
C VAL A 352 -15.77 -0.22 11.34
N GLN A 353 -15.68 -0.30 12.66
CA GLN A 353 -14.76 -1.17 13.35
C GLN A 353 -15.46 -2.43 13.88
N LYS A 354 -14.74 -3.54 13.91
CA LYS A 354 -15.23 -4.81 14.44
C LYS A 354 -14.32 -5.28 15.57
N LYS A 355 -14.93 -5.70 16.68
CA LYS A 355 -14.20 -6.33 17.78
C LYS A 355 -13.63 -7.68 17.36
N LEU A 356 -12.36 -7.93 17.68
CA LEU A 356 -11.73 -9.23 17.45
C LEU A 356 -12.31 -10.27 18.42
N LYS A 357 -12.61 -11.47 17.91
CA LYS A 357 -13.02 -12.59 18.78
C LYS A 357 -11.82 -12.95 19.67
N HIS A 358 -12.05 -12.99 21.00
CA HIS A 358 -11.05 -13.33 22.02
C HIS A 358 -9.89 -12.33 22.16
N SER A 359 -10.08 -11.06 21.79
CA SER A 359 -9.14 -9.97 22.06
C SER A 359 -9.90 -8.70 22.48
N SER A 360 -9.22 -7.81 23.21
CA SER A 360 -9.71 -6.47 23.51
C SER A 360 -9.59 -5.50 22.32
N GLY A 361 -8.90 -5.91 21.25
CA GLY A 361 -8.65 -5.07 20.07
C GLY A 361 -9.83 -4.96 19.11
N TYR A 362 -9.86 -3.83 18.39
CA TYR A 362 -10.73 -3.58 17.25
C TYR A 362 -9.93 -3.65 15.96
N VAL A 363 -10.61 -4.00 14.87
CA VAL A 363 -10.06 -3.99 13.52
C VAL A 363 -10.97 -3.20 12.60
N LEU A 364 -10.38 -2.44 11.69
CA LEU A 364 -11.11 -1.77 10.62
C LEU A 364 -11.85 -2.82 9.78
N ALA A 365 -13.17 -2.70 9.71
CA ALA A 365 -14.04 -3.60 8.96
C ALA A 365 -14.47 -2.98 7.63
N SER A 366 -14.79 -1.69 7.62
CA SER A 366 -14.98 -0.95 6.36
C SER A 366 -14.67 0.54 6.51
N ARG A 367 -14.30 1.15 5.39
CA ARG A 367 -14.38 2.59 5.15
C ARG A 367 -15.54 2.85 4.23
N ASN A 368 -16.34 3.86 4.56
CA ASN A 368 -17.59 4.14 3.85
C ASN A 368 -17.61 5.62 3.46
N THR A 369 -18.00 5.88 2.21
CA THR A 369 -18.26 7.22 1.67
C THR A 369 -19.74 7.27 1.32
N VAL A 370 -20.44 8.30 1.77
CA VAL A 370 -21.88 8.47 1.56
C VAL A 370 -22.13 9.80 0.86
N ILE A 371 -23.05 9.79 -0.10
CA ILE A 371 -23.60 11.00 -0.72
C ILE A 371 -24.96 11.26 -0.09
N TYR A 372 -25.09 12.43 0.54
CA TYR A 372 -26.33 12.92 1.10
C TYR A 372 -26.84 14.11 0.28
N SER A 373 -28.16 14.26 0.21
CA SER A 373 -28.81 15.45 -0.35
C SER A 373 -29.30 16.37 0.77
N LEU A 374 -29.08 17.67 0.59
CA LEU A 374 -29.61 18.74 1.45
C LEU A 374 -30.91 19.35 0.88
N GLY A 375 -31.46 18.74 -0.18
CA GLY A 375 -32.64 19.18 -0.92
C GLY A 375 -32.33 20.24 -1.98
N LYS A 376 -33.37 20.99 -2.37
CA LYS A 376 -33.29 21.97 -3.46
C LYS A 376 -32.19 23.01 -3.24
N LYS A 377 -31.35 23.24 -4.26
CA LYS A 377 -30.22 24.17 -4.18
C LYS A 377 -30.66 25.62 -3.94
N ASP A 378 -31.79 26.04 -4.51
CA ASP A 378 -32.32 27.41 -4.36
C ASP A 378 -32.75 27.74 -2.93
N ALA A 379 -32.87 26.74 -2.06
CA ALA A 379 -33.14 26.97 -0.63
C ALA A 379 -31.88 27.36 0.16
N TRP A 380 -30.69 27.26 -0.45
CA TRP A 380 -29.40 27.46 0.19
C TRP A 380 -28.68 28.67 -0.42
N GLU A 381 -28.32 29.62 0.44
CA GLU A 381 -27.60 30.84 0.07
C GLU A 381 -26.23 30.84 0.74
N LYS A 382 -25.16 30.98 -0.04
CA LYS A 382 -23.80 31.13 0.50
C LYS A 382 -23.64 32.53 1.07
N VAL A 383 -23.28 32.63 2.35
CA VAL A 383 -23.10 33.90 3.06
C VAL A 383 -21.66 34.37 2.98
N ASN A 384 -20.70 33.52 3.33
CA ASN A 384 -19.28 33.86 3.30
C ASN A 384 -18.38 32.62 3.29
N ASP A 385 -17.14 32.79 2.82
CA ASP A 385 -16.07 31.81 2.98
C ASP A 385 -15.26 32.10 4.25
N ILE A 386 -14.82 31.05 4.94
CA ILE A 386 -13.93 31.16 6.10
C ILE A 386 -12.50 30.89 5.67
N LYS A 387 -11.61 31.88 5.88
CA LYS A 387 -10.21 31.83 5.42
C LYS A 387 -10.11 31.41 3.94
N SER A 388 -10.83 32.12 3.06
CA SER A 388 -10.88 31.83 1.62
C SER A 388 -11.33 30.39 1.29
N GLY A 389 -12.20 29.82 2.13
CA GLY A 389 -12.76 28.49 1.95
C GLY A 389 -11.90 27.36 2.50
N THR A 390 -10.69 27.65 3.01
CA THR A 390 -9.77 26.60 3.52
C THR A 390 -10.26 25.95 4.81
N VAL A 391 -11.00 26.67 5.64
CA VAL A 391 -11.62 26.12 6.86
C VAL A 391 -13.02 25.60 6.56
N GLY A 392 -13.78 26.36 5.78
CA GLY A 392 -15.15 26.04 5.46
C GLY A 392 -15.89 27.26 4.92
N SER A 393 -17.21 27.19 4.93
CA SER A 393 -18.08 28.27 4.47
C SER A 393 -19.35 28.36 5.30
N ILE A 394 -19.96 29.54 5.32
CA ILE A 394 -21.21 29.82 6.01
C ILE A 394 -22.33 29.90 4.99
N TRP A 395 -23.42 29.19 5.28
CA TRP A 395 -24.60 29.08 4.42
C TRP A 395 -25.86 29.42 5.21
N LYS A 396 -26.89 29.83 4.51
CA LYS A 396 -28.20 30.17 5.07
C LYS A 396 -29.30 29.37 4.38
N LYS A 397 -30.25 28.89 5.18
CA LYS A 397 -31.51 28.29 4.70
C LYS A 397 -32.66 28.77 5.57
N GLY A 398 -33.56 29.54 4.97
CA GLY A 398 -34.61 30.25 5.73
C GLY A 398 -34.00 31.18 6.78
N ASN A 399 -34.36 30.99 8.05
CA ASN A 399 -33.88 31.81 9.16
C ASN A 399 -32.70 31.18 9.94
N LYS A 400 -32.10 30.11 9.41
CA LYS A 400 -31.01 29.37 10.05
C LYS A 400 -29.71 29.50 9.28
N TYR A 401 -28.60 29.37 9.99
CA TYR A 401 -27.24 29.40 9.44
C TYR A 401 -26.55 28.06 9.65
N TYR A 402 -25.66 27.74 8.73
CA TYR A 402 -24.97 26.47 8.66
C TYR A 402 -23.49 26.68 8.37
N TYR A 403 -22.65 25.88 9.02
CA TYR A 403 -21.22 25.78 8.75
C TYR A 403 -20.96 24.53 7.91
N PHE A 404 -20.37 24.74 6.73
CA PHE A 404 -19.95 23.69 5.80
C PHE A 404 -18.44 23.53 5.94
N ASP A 405 -18.01 22.41 6.48
CA ASP A 405 -16.63 22.12 6.87
C ASP A 405 -15.76 21.70 5.68
N ASN A 406 -14.54 22.24 5.63
CA ASN A 406 -13.48 21.83 4.73
C ASN A 406 -12.19 21.42 5.49
N LEU A 407 -12.27 21.16 6.80
CA LEU A 407 -11.15 20.69 7.61
C LEU A 407 -11.04 19.16 7.63
N GLY A 408 -12.17 18.46 7.57
CA GLY A 408 -12.24 17.02 7.35
C GLY A 408 -12.13 16.15 8.60
N ILE A 409 -12.38 14.87 8.39
CA ILE A 409 -12.43 13.83 9.43
C ILE A 409 -11.10 13.65 10.19
N PHE A 410 -9.96 14.02 9.59
CA PHE A 410 -8.64 13.93 10.26
C PHE A 410 -8.42 15.00 11.31
N GLN A 411 -9.20 16.07 11.26
CA GLN A 411 -9.26 17.06 12.30
C GLN A 411 -10.29 16.70 13.39
N LEU A 412 -10.75 15.43 13.43
CA LEU A 412 -11.81 14.91 14.31
C LEU A 412 -13.12 15.71 14.16
N ILE A 413 -13.40 16.15 12.94
CA ILE A 413 -14.65 16.81 12.55
C ILE A 413 -15.37 15.81 11.66
N ASP A 414 -16.30 15.05 12.25
CA ASP A 414 -16.88 13.88 11.59
C ASP A 414 -17.93 14.21 10.53
N ASN A 415 -18.54 15.39 10.59
CA ASN A 415 -19.61 15.78 9.67
C ASN A 415 -19.15 16.93 8.78
N ALA A 416 -19.62 16.96 7.53
CA ALA A 416 -19.36 18.08 6.65
C ALA A 416 -20.26 19.29 6.94
N ILE A 417 -21.42 19.08 7.58
CA ILE A 417 -22.46 20.11 7.71
C ILE A 417 -22.97 20.21 9.15
N TYR A 418 -22.97 21.42 9.68
CA TYR A 418 -23.46 21.74 11.02
C TYR A 418 -24.43 22.94 10.98
N GLU A 419 -25.53 22.87 11.72
CA GLU A 419 -26.36 24.02 12.07
C GLU A 419 -25.67 24.85 13.16
N ILE A 420 -25.65 26.17 12.99
CA ILE A 420 -25.09 27.10 13.97
C ILE A 420 -26.18 27.48 14.96
N SER A 421 -25.99 27.18 16.23
CA SER A 421 -27.04 27.28 17.26
C SER A 421 -27.39 28.72 17.65
N ASP A 422 -26.45 29.65 17.51
CA ASP A 422 -26.61 31.04 17.97
C ASP A 422 -25.82 32.07 17.17
N LYS A 423 -26.23 33.32 17.34
CA LYS A 423 -25.68 34.47 16.62
C LYS A 423 -24.23 34.78 17.00
N GLU A 424 -23.83 34.54 18.25
CA GLU A 424 -22.47 34.78 18.72
C GLU A 424 -21.48 33.86 17.98
N THR A 425 -21.81 32.58 17.87
CA THR A 425 -21.02 31.60 17.12
C THR A 425 -20.95 31.97 15.64
N LEU A 426 -22.05 32.43 15.04
CA LEU A 426 -22.08 32.92 13.65
C LEU A 426 -21.14 34.11 13.46
N GLU A 427 -21.24 35.14 14.30
CA GLU A 427 -20.40 36.34 14.24
C GLU A 427 -18.92 36.01 14.43
N TYR A 428 -18.62 35.06 15.32
CA TYR A 428 -17.28 34.55 15.52
C TYR A 428 -16.75 33.83 14.27
N LEU A 429 -17.54 32.93 13.68
CA LEU A 429 -17.15 32.19 12.48
C LEU A 429 -16.92 33.10 11.26
N LEU A 430 -17.69 34.18 11.14
CA LEU A 430 -17.50 35.19 10.09
C LEU A 430 -16.17 35.94 10.20
N ASN A 431 -15.57 35.99 11.39
CA ASN A 431 -14.28 36.64 11.67
C ASN A 431 -13.19 35.63 12.08
N TYR A 432 -13.38 34.36 11.73
CA TYR A 432 -12.58 33.26 12.24
C TYR A 432 -11.11 33.33 11.81
N ASN A 433 -10.21 33.34 12.79
CA ASN A 433 -8.77 33.39 12.56
C ASN A 433 -7.99 32.26 13.26
N GLU A 434 -8.66 31.34 13.97
CA GLU A 434 -8.02 30.26 14.74
C GLU A 434 -7.82 28.96 13.93
N GLY A 435 -7.39 27.89 14.59
CA GLY A 435 -7.18 26.55 14.01
C GLY A 435 -8.30 25.56 14.36
N SER A 436 -8.28 24.38 13.73
CA SER A 436 -9.34 23.36 13.77
C SER A 436 -9.82 22.96 15.18
N SER A 437 -8.97 23.10 16.22
CA SER A 437 -9.35 22.89 17.62
C SER A 437 -10.55 23.71 18.07
N LYS A 438 -10.67 24.95 17.57
CA LYS A 438 -11.79 25.82 17.93
C LYS A 438 -13.12 25.34 17.34
N ILE A 439 -13.08 24.78 16.12
CA ILE A 439 -14.26 24.18 15.50
C ILE A 439 -14.71 22.96 16.31
N ARG A 440 -13.78 22.11 16.77
CA ARG A 440 -14.09 21.00 17.67
C ARG A 440 -14.73 21.45 18.98
N GLU A 441 -14.20 22.50 19.60
CA GLU A 441 -14.78 23.06 20.82
C GLU A 441 -16.23 23.52 20.60
N PHE A 442 -16.53 24.14 19.45
CA PHE A 442 -17.91 24.50 19.12
C PHE A 442 -18.81 23.28 18.90
N ILE A 443 -18.29 22.20 18.34
CA ILE A 443 -19.04 20.95 18.19
C ILE A 443 -19.30 20.32 19.57
N GLU A 444 -18.28 20.23 20.43
CA GLU A 444 -18.36 19.66 21.78
C GLU A 444 -19.32 20.42 22.69
N ASN A 445 -19.39 21.76 22.52
CA ASN A 445 -20.30 22.63 23.28
C ASN A 445 -21.67 22.81 22.62
N GLU A 446 -22.03 21.97 21.64
CA GLU A 446 -23.31 21.99 20.91
C GLU A 446 -23.63 23.34 20.22
N LYS A 447 -22.58 24.12 19.94
CA LYS A 447 -22.66 25.37 19.15
C LYS A 447 -22.75 25.12 17.65
N LEU A 448 -22.14 24.02 17.23
CA LEU A 448 -22.24 23.44 15.89
C LEU A 448 -22.95 22.10 16.00
N ILE A 449 -24.23 22.08 15.65
CA ILE A 449 -25.09 20.91 15.78
C ILE A 449 -25.08 20.15 14.46
N LYS A 450 -24.63 18.89 14.48
CA LYS A 450 -24.61 18.05 13.27
C LYS A 450 -26.01 17.92 12.66
N ILE A 451 -26.10 18.00 11.34
CA ILE A 451 -27.33 17.68 10.60
C ILE A 451 -27.06 16.57 9.59
N GLU A 452 -28.07 15.75 9.33
CA GLU A 452 -28.01 14.69 8.34
C GLU A 452 -29.02 14.96 7.23
N GLY A 453 -28.53 14.95 5.98
CA GLY A 453 -29.37 15.05 4.80
C GLY A 453 -30.09 13.73 4.48
N GLU A 454 -30.74 13.69 3.33
CA GLU A 454 -31.32 12.44 2.81
C GLU A 454 -30.22 11.61 2.15
N LYS A 455 -29.99 10.39 2.66
CA LYS A 455 -29.00 9.48 2.10
C LYS A 455 -29.39 9.05 0.69
N LYS A 456 -28.49 9.23 -0.28
CA LYS A 456 -28.71 8.82 -1.67
C LYS A 456 -27.89 7.59 -2.06
N ILE A 457 -26.59 7.61 -1.81
CA ILE A 457 -25.66 6.54 -2.22
C ILE A 457 -24.67 6.24 -1.09
N GLU A 458 -24.33 4.97 -0.89
CA GLU A 458 -23.25 4.54 0.02
C GLU A 458 -22.26 3.65 -0.73
N ILE A 459 -20.99 4.06 -0.71
CA ILE A 459 -19.84 3.28 -1.15
C ILE A 459 -19.24 2.63 0.09
N ARG A 460 -19.12 1.30 0.08
CA ARG A 460 -18.57 0.52 1.19
C ARG A 460 -17.37 -0.32 0.74
N VAL A 461 -16.17 0.05 1.19
CA VAL A 461 -14.94 -0.72 0.98
C VAL A 461 -14.67 -1.56 2.22
N LYS A 462 -14.78 -2.89 2.09
CA LYS A 462 -14.59 -3.83 3.20
C LYS A 462 -13.14 -4.25 3.32
N TYR A 463 -12.59 -4.13 4.53
CA TYR A 463 -11.27 -4.64 4.86
C TYR A 463 -11.42 -6.05 5.42
N THR A 464 -10.77 -7.02 4.78
CA THR A 464 -10.67 -8.36 5.34
C THR A 464 -9.63 -8.35 6.44
N THR A 465 -10.01 -8.77 7.64
CA THR A 465 -9.05 -9.16 8.66
C THR A 465 -8.22 -10.30 8.09
N PHE A 466 -6.90 -10.16 8.06
CA PHE A 466 -6.00 -11.21 7.57
C PHE A 466 -6.13 -12.45 8.46
N PHE A 467 -7.04 -13.35 8.10
CA PHE A 467 -7.04 -14.73 8.58
C PHE A 467 -6.10 -15.47 7.67
N LEU A 468 -5.05 -16.09 8.24
CA LEU A 468 -4.16 -16.98 7.51
C LEU A 468 -5.03 -17.99 6.74
N PRO A 469 -5.14 -17.92 5.40
CA PRO A 469 -6.10 -18.74 4.68
C PRO A 469 -5.81 -20.22 4.98
N PHE A 470 -6.86 -21.02 5.15
CA PHE A 470 -6.77 -22.47 5.46
C PHE A 470 -5.85 -23.26 4.49
N LYS A 471 -5.63 -22.71 3.28
CA LYS A 471 -4.66 -23.23 2.31
C LYS A 471 -3.20 -23.08 2.75
N ILE A 472 -2.85 -21.99 3.45
CA ILE A 472 -1.52 -21.78 4.05
C ILE A 472 -1.33 -22.69 5.26
N SER A 473 -2.37 -22.99 6.04
CA SER A 473 -2.25 -23.97 7.14
C SER A 473 -2.01 -25.40 6.62
N GLY A 474 -2.61 -25.76 5.47
CA GLY A 474 -2.31 -27.03 4.79
C GLY A 474 -0.86 -27.10 4.28
N LEU A 475 -0.36 -26.01 3.68
CA LEU A 475 1.03 -25.90 3.25
C LEU A 475 2.01 -25.97 4.43
N LEU A 476 1.72 -25.27 5.53
CA LEU A 476 2.50 -25.33 6.77
C LEU A 476 2.54 -26.75 7.34
N ALA A 477 1.41 -27.47 7.34
CA ALA A 477 1.35 -28.87 7.78
C ALA A 477 2.14 -29.81 6.87
N PHE A 478 2.09 -29.61 5.55
CA PHE A 478 2.88 -30.39 4.58
C PHE A 478 4.38 -30.16 4.74
N ILE A 479 4.80 -28.89 4.87
CA ILE A 479 6.19 -28.50 5.11
C ILE A 479 6.69 -29.10 6.43
N LEU A 480 5.86 -29.07 7.46
CA LEU A 480 6.17 -29.69 8.74
C LEU A 480 6.41 -31.20 8.59
N GLY A 481 5.62 -31.89 7.76
CA GLY A 481 5.84 -33.30 7.41
C GLY A 481 7.22 -33.56 6.79
N ILE A 482 7.67 -32.70 5.87
CA ILE A 482 8.99 -32.81 5.23
C ILE A 482 10.12 -32.58 6.24
N VAL A 483 9.98 -31.57 7.12
CA VAL A 483 10.99 -31.30 8.16
C VAL A 483 11.10 -32.47 9.12
N ILE A 484 9.96 -33.02 9.58
CA ILE A 484 9.94 -34.22 10.44
C ILE A 484 10.62 -35.41 9.76
N ALA A 485 10.38 -35.63 8.46
CA ALA A 485 11.01 -36.72 7.71
C ALA A 485 12.54 -36.57 7.62
N LYS A 486 13.04 -35.37 7.30
CA LYS A 486 14.49 -35.10 7.23
C LYS A 486 15.18 -35.21 8.59
N VAL A 487 14.55 -34.67 9.64
CA VAL A 487 15.07 -34.77 11.01
C VAL A 487 15.12 -36.23 11.47
N SER A 488 14.07 -37.01 11.17
CA SER A 488 14.02 -38.45 11.47
C SER A 488 15.10 -39.24 10.72
N HIS A 489 15.37 -38.89 9.46
CA HIS A 489 16.44 -39.49 8.67
C HIS A 489 17.82 -39.21 9.29
N TYR A 490 18.11 -37.94 9.60
CA TYR A 490 19.36 -37.52 10.23
C TYR A 490 19.63 -38.23 11.56
N PHE A 491 18.60 -38.41 12.42
CA PHE A 491 18.76 -39.16 13.66
C PHE A 491 18.92 -40.68 13.44
N ARG A 492 18.32 -41.27 12.39
CA ARG A 492 18.57 -42.69 12.02
C ARG A 492 20.00 -42.90 11.57
N GLU A 493 20.54 -42.02 10.72
CA GLU A 493 21.94 -42.10 10.27
C GLU A 493 22.91 -41.96 11.45
N LYS A 494 22.67 -41.00 12.35
CA LYS A 494 23.52 -40.81 13.55
C LYS A 494 23.45 -41.98 14.54
N LYS A 495 22.31 -42.66 14.62
CA LYS A 495 22.14 -43.86 15.45
C LYS A 495 22.84 -45.08 14.84
N ASN A 496 22.90 -45.15 13.51
CA ASN A 496 23.61 -46.22 12.79
C ASN A 496 25.13 -45.98 12.76
N ALA A 497 25.59 -44.73 12.76
CA ALA A 497 27.01 -44.38 12.85
C ALA A 497 27.64 -44.64 14.23
N LYS A 498 26.84 -44.81 15.29
CA LYS A 498 27.29 -45.22 16.65
C LYS A 498 27.37 -46.74 16.84
N LYS A 499 27.15 -47.52 15.79
CA LYS A 499 27.19 -49.00 15.81
C LYS A 499 28.44 -49.60 15.17
N PHE A 500 29.46 -48.78 14.90
CA PHE A 500 30.79 -49.23 14.49
C PHE A 500 31.84 -48.72 15.47
#